data_AF-A0A1G5AFY5-F1
#
_entry.id   AF-A0A1G5AFY5-F1
#
_cell.length_a   1.000
_cell.length_b   1.000
_cell.length_c   1.000
_cell.angle_alpha   90.00
_cell.angle_beta   90.00
_cell.angle_gamma   90.00
#
_symmetry.space_group_name_H-M   'P 1'
#
loop_
_entity.id
_entity.type
_entity.pdbx_description
1 polymer ?
#
loop_
_entity_poly.entity_id
_entity_poly.type
_entity_poly.pdbx_seq_one_letter_code
_entity_poly.pdbx_strand_id
1 'polypeptide(L)'
;MDAIKQDRRFNRSDTRQESLTNLLNYSKIYGGFDHAIIIHRGDVVAKSNQADQFTRMKDIALILEKSAGYLSKAAAYPDIQTMVAQTSRGDSVGCYFFKSVSGAPCAIVVLSKTRIPPSADKIFARTATGYERIMRTTST
;
A
#
# COMPACT_ATOMS: atom_id res chain seq x y z
N MET A 1 18.58 7.48 8.56
CA MET A 1 17.48 7.78 9.50
C MET A 1 17.03 6.44 10.08
N ASP A 2 17.35 6.14 11.33
CA ASP A 2 17.21 4.78 11.89
C ASP A 2 15.76 4.31 11.93
N ALA A 3 15.51 3.07 11.49
CA ALA A 3 14.23 2.39 11.57
C ALA A 3 13.62 2.45 12.99
N ILE A 4 14.48 2.44 14.03
CA ILE A 4 14.12 2.55 15.45
C ILE A 4 13.46 3.91 15.77
N LYS A 5 13.90 5.01 15.13
CA LYS A 5 13.31 6.34 15.35
C LYS A 5 11.92 6.45 14.70
N GLN A 6 11.66 5.69 13.63
CA GLN A 6 10.34 5.66 12.99
C GLN A 6 9.34 4.73 13.68
N ASP A 7 9.76 3.58 14.19
CA ASP A 7 8.90 2.73 15.04
C ASP A 7 8.43 3.51 16.30
N ARG A 8 9.31 4.34 16.88
CA ARG A 8 8.92 5.25 17.99
C ARG A 8 7.94 6.34 17.56
N ARG A 9 7.99 6.83 16.32
CA ARG A 9 7.01 7.82 15.79
C ARG A 9 5.67 7.17 15.49
N PHE A 10 5.66 5.94 14.99
CA PHE A 10 4.45 5.15 14.79
C PHE A 10 3.65 5.03 16.10
N ASN A 11 4.33 4.81 17.22
CA ASN A 11 3.70 4.67 18.54
C ASN A 11 3.40 6.00 19.26
N ARG A 12 3.70 7.16 18.67
CA ARG A 12 3.48 8.50 19.26
C ARG A 12 2.55 9.40 18.41
N SER A 13 1.88 8.84 17.42
CA SER A 13 1.01 9.64 16.54
C SER A 13 -0.26 10.04 17.29
N ASP A 14 -0.62 11.31 17.24
CA ASP A 14 -1.76 11.86 18.00
C ASP A 14 -3.09 11.70 17.25
N THR A 15 -3.03 11.41 15.94
CA THR A 15 -4.21 11.21 15.08
C THR A 15 -4.08 9.97 14.21
N ARG A 16 -5.24 9.39 13.85
CA ARG A 16 -5.33 8.26 12.91
C ARG A 16 -4.61 8.55 11.58
N GLN A 17 -4.82 9.74 11.03
CA GLN A 17 -4.25 10.13 9.74
C GLN A 17 -2.71 10.22 9.80
N GLU A 18 -2.18 10.71 10.91
CA GLU A 18 -0.74 10.76 11.14
C GLU A 18 -0.15 9.36 11.27
N SER A 19 -0.80 8.45 12.02
CA SER A 19 -0.37 7.04 12.11
C SER A 19 -0.31 6.38 10.74
N LEU A 20 -1.33 6.59 9.90
CA LEU A 20 -1.39 6.03 8.55
C LEU A 20 -0.32 6.62 7.62
N THR A 21 -0.08 7.93 7.72
CA THR A 21 0.99 8.59 6.97
C THR A 21 2.36 8.07 7.39
N ASN A 22 2.60 7.92 8.69
CA ASN A 22 3.83 7.35 9.25
C ASN A 22 4.05 5.90 8.81
N LEU A 23 3.00 5.08 8.81
CA LEU A 23 3.02 3.71 8.28
C LEU A 23 3.51 3.69 6.82
N LEU A 24 2.94 4.55 5.98
CA LEU A 24 3.27 4.59 4.56
C LEU A 24 4.67 5.14 4.31
N ASN A 25 5.11 6.14 5.08
CA ASN A 25 6.48 6.64 5.01
C ASN A 25 7.50 5.56 5.41
N TYR A 26 7.21 4.78 6.45
CA TYR A 26 8.06 3.64 6.84
C TYR A 26 8.11 2.58 5.74
N SER A 27 6.94 2.22 5.20
CA SER A 27 6.83 1.22 4.12
C SER A 27 7.58 1.67 2.86
N LYS A 28 7.47 2.95 2.51
CA LYS A 28 8.20 3.61 1.43
C LYS A 28 9.72 3.47 1.61
N ILE A 29 10.24 3.85 2.77
CA ILE A 29 11.68 3.82 3.04
C ILE A 29 12.21 2.38 3.06
N TYR A 30 11.51 1.47 3.74
CA TYR A 30 11.95 0.09 3.88
C TYR A 30 11.83 -0.70 2.57
N GLY A 31 10.83 -0.38 1.75
CA GLY A 31 10.62 -0.98 0.42
C GLY A 31 11.39 -0.33 -0.71
N GLY A 32 12.07 0.79 -0.46
CA GLY A 32 12.73 1.56 -1.52
C GLY A 32 11.74 2.14 -2.54
N PHE A 33 10.52 2.45 -2.12
CA PHE A 33 9.50 3.05 -2.97
C PHE A 33 9.63 4.58 -3.00
N ASP A 34 9.14 5.23 -4.05
CA ASP A 34 9.05 6.69 -4.13
C ASP A 34 7.77 7.20 -3.46
N HIS A 35 6.66 6.51 -3.67
CA HIS A 35 5.34 6.88 -3.14
C HIS A 35 4.54 5.66 -2.70
N ALA A 36 3.69 5.83 -1.69
CA ALA A 36 2.76 4.82 -1.23
C ALA A 36 1.40 5.44 -0.87
N ILE A 37 0.30 4.79 -1.20
CA ILE A 37 -1.06 5.16 -0.77
C ILE A 37 -1.84 3.95 -0.28
N ILE A 38 -2.87 4.20 0.52
CA ILE A 38 -3.87 3.19 0.90
C ILE A 38 -5.22 3.61 0.34
N ILE A 39 -5.89 2.66 -0.31
CA ILE A 39 -7.24 2.77 -0.81
C ILE A 39 -8.15 1.89 0.05
N HIS A 40 -9.31 2.43 0.45
CA HIS A 40 -10.37 1.71 1.14
C HIS A 40 -11.69 2.00 0.41
N ARG A 41 -12.39 0.96 -0.05
CA ARG A 41 -13.64 1.11 -0.83
C ARG A 41 -13.50 2.04 -2.05
N GLY A 42 -12.34 2.02 -2.69
CA GLY A 42 -12.04 2.85 -3.86
C GLY A 42 -11.60 4.27 -3.52
N ASP A 43 -11.58 4.70 -2.25
CA ASP A 43 -11.12 6.03 -1.86
C ASP A 43 -9.75 6.01 -1.21
N VAL A 44 -8.96 7.03 -1.52
CA VAL A 44 -7.62 7.20 -0.92
C VAL A 44 -7.79 7.67 0.51
N VAL A 45 -7.52 6.79 1.47
CA VAL A 45 -7.63 7.09 2.90
C VAL A 45 -6.30 7.52 3.53
N ALA A 46 -5.18 7.18 2.91
CA ALA A 46 -3.86 7.60 3.37
C ALA A 46 -2.85 7.69 2.24
N LYS A 47 -1.84 8.55 2.45
CA LYS A 47 -0.75 8.78 1.50
C LYS A 47 0.57 8.96 2.25
N SER A 48 1.69 8.53 1.67
CA SER A 48 3.02 8.91 2.13
C SER A 48 3.28 10.38 1.86
N ASN A 49 4.22 10.99 2.57
CA ASN A 49 4.66 12.36 2.29
C ASN A 49 5.10 12.48 0.83
N GLN A 50 4.80 13.63 0.20
CA GLN A 50 5.11 13.94 -1.20
C GLN A 50 4.32 13.11 -2.25
N ALA A 51 3.38 12.25 -1.84
CA ALA A 51 2.50 11.56 -2.79
C ALA A 51 1.37 12.44 -3.35
N ASP A 52 1.20 13.67 -2.86
CA ASP A 52 0.17 14.59 -3.36
C ASP A 52 0.35 15.01 -4.82
N GLN A 53 1.55 14.80 -5.39
CA GLN A 53 1.82 15.03 -6.80
C GLN A 53 1.30 13.91 -7.71
N PHE A 54 0.83 12.79 -7.16
CA PHE A 54 0.44 11.59 -7.91
C PHE A 54 -1.06 11.31 -7.80
N THR A 55 -1.86 12.25 -8.32
CA THR A 55 -3.34 12.21 -8.37
C THR A 55 -3.89 10.94 -9.04
N ARG A 56 -3.10 10.26 -9.86
CA ARG A 56 -3.51 9.09 -10.66
C ARG A 56 -3.24 7.72 -10.03
N MET A 57 -2.63 7.65 -8.83
CA MET A 57 -2.36 6.34 -8.18
C MET A 57 -3.65 5.56 -7.88
N LYS A 58 -4.77 6.25 -7.61
CA LYS A 58 -6.10 5.64 -7.46
C LYS A 58 -6.55 4.93 -8.74
N ASP A 59 -6.40 5.59 -9.88
CA ASP A 59 -6.81 5.03 -11.18
C ASP A 59 -5.97 3.80 -11.54
N ILE A 60 -4.66 3.85 -11.25
CA ILE A 60 -3.77 2.71 -11.46
C ILE A 60 -4.21 1.50 -10.61
N ALA A 61 -4.55 1.72 -9.34
CA ALA A 61 -5.04 0.66 -8.47
C ALA A 61 -6.31 0.01 -9.02
N LEU A 62 -7.26 0.81 -9.51
CA LEU A 62 -8.51 0.32 -10.10
C LEU A 62 -8.25 -0.52 -11.36
N ILE A 63 -7.32 -0.10 -12.21
CA ILE A 63 -6.93 -0.86 -13.42
C ILE A 63 -6.31 -2.19 -13.02
N LEU A 64 -5.39 -2.19 -12.06
CA LEU A 64 -4.73 -3.40 -11.57
C LEU A 64 -5.72 -4.33 -10.85
N GLU A 65 -6.65 -3.81 -10.05
CA GLU A 65 -7.69 -4.61 -9.39
C GLU A 65 -8.59 -5.32 -10.40
N LYS A 66 -9.06 -4.60 -11.42
CA LYS A 66 -9.85 -5.21 -12.52
C LYS A 66 -9.04 -6.29 -13.24
N SER A 67 -7.76 -6.00 -13.52
CA SER A 67 -6.86 -6.96 -14.18
C SER A 67 -6.65 -8.20 -13.32
N ALA A 68 -6.44 -8.04 -12.02
CA ALA A 68 -6.35 -9.14 -11.06
C ALA A 68 -7.64 -9.97 -11.08
N GLY A 69 -8.82 -9.33 -11.05
CA GLY A 69 -10.10 -10.02 -11.13
C GLY A 69 -10.29 -10.85 -12.40
N TYR A 70 -9.85 -10.33 -13.56
CA TYR A 70 -9.89 -11.08 -14.81
C TYR A 70 -8.89 -12.24 -14.82
N LEU A 71 -7.64 -11.99 -14.39
CA LEU A 71 -6.60 -13.01 -14.34
C LEU A 71 -6.95 -14.14 -13.38
N SER A 72 -7.50 -13.82 -12.20
CA SER A 72 -7.94 -14.82 -11.23
C SER A 72 -8.94 -15.80 -11.83
N LYS A 73 -9.86 -15.31 -12.67
CA LYS A 73 -10.85 -16.13 -13.38
C LYS A 73 -10.22 -16.92 -14.54
N ALA A 74 -9.43 -16.25 -15.38
CA ALA A 74 -8.89 -16.83 -16.60
C ALA A 74 -7.82 -17.91 -16.31
N ALA A 75 -6.96 -17.67 -15.33
CA ALA A 75 -5.88 -18.58 -14.96
C ALA A 75 -6.27 -19.57 -13.83
N ALA A 76 -7.52 -19.50 -13.33
CA ALA A 76 -7.99 -20.23 -12.16
C ALA A 76 -7.09 -20.03 -10.91
N TYR A 77 -6.53 -18.84 -10.76
CA TYR A 77 -5.75 -18.44 -9.58
C TYR A 77 -6.68 -17.70 -8.61
N PRO A 78 -7.19 -18.36 -7.56
CA PRO A 78 -8.04 -17.68 -6.61
C PRO A 78 -7.27 -16.55 -5.92
N ASP A 79 -7.93 -15.41 -5.77
CA ASP A 79 -7.50 -14.32 -4.89
C ASP A 79 -6.07 -13.79 -5.15
N ILE A 80 -5.78 -13.34 -6.38
CA ILE A 80 -4.54 -12.60 -6.67
C ILE A 80 -4.39 -11.42 -5.69
N GLN A 81 -3.39 -11.53 -4.81
CA GLN A 81 -3.12 -10.54 -3.77
C GLN A 81 -2.19 -9.43 -4.24
N THR A 82 -1.24 -9.74 -5.13
CA THR A 82 -0.25 -8.75 -5.60
C THR A 82 -0.26 -8.68 -7.11
N MET A 83 -0.26 -7.46 -7.65
CA MET A 83 0.06 -7.18 -9.04
C MET A 83 1.17 -6.15 -9.14
N VAL A 84 2.14 -6.42 -10.01
CA VAL A 84 3.22 -5.49 -10.31
C VAL A 84 3.28 -5.27 -11.81
N ALA A 85 3.25 -4.01 -12.23
CA ALA A 85 3.55 -3.62 -13.60
C ALA A 85 4.90 -2.90 -13.62
N GLN A 86 5.80 -3.34 -14.48
CA GLN A 86 7.15 -2.80 -14.61
C GLN A 86 7.36 -2.29 -16.04
N THR A 87 7.95 -1.11 -16.16
CA THR A 87 8.40 -0.59 -17.45
C THR A 87 9.75 -1.21 -17.81
N SER A 88 10.12 -1.20 -19.09
CA SER A 88 11.43 -1.66 -19.56
C SER A 88 12.61 -0.90 -18.95
N ARG A 89 12.38 0.34 -18.50
CA ARG A 89 13.38 1.19 -17.83
C ARG A 89 13.58 0.86 -16.34
N GLY A 90 12.74 0.00 -15.77
CA GLY A 90 12.83 -0.43 -14.38
C GLY A 90 11.82 0.24 -13.44
N ASP A 91 11.18 1.34 -13.83
CA ASP A 91 10.09 1.94 -13.05
C ASP A 91 8.95 0.95 -12.86
N SER A 92 8.35 0.93 -11.67
CA SER A 92 7.35 -0.06 -11.30
C SER A 92 6.20 0.56 -10.52
N VAL A 93 5.01 0.00 -10.74
CA VAL A 93 3.87 0.17 -9.85
C VAL A 93 3.49 -1.19 -9.26
N GLY A 94 3.28 -1.22 -7.96
CA GLY A 94 2.83 -2.41 -7.24
C GLY A 94 1.51 -2.12 -6.56
N CYS A 95 0.59 -3.09 -6.60
CA CYS A 95 -0.66 -3.05 -5.87
C CYS A 95 -0.82 -4.33 -5.06
N TYR A 96 -1.07 -4.18 -3.77
CA TYR A 96 -1.39 -5.27 -2.86
C TYR A 96 -2.84 -5.15 -2.40
N PHE A 97 -3.67 -6.14 -2.75
CA PHE A 97 -5.08 -6.22 -2.44
C PHE A 97 -5.30 -7.02 -1.17
N PHE A 98 -6.13 -6.47 -0.28
CA PHE A 98 -6.53 -7.13 0.95
C PHE A 98 -7.96 -6.73 1.33
N LYS A 99 -8.55 -7.44 2.28
CA LYS A 99 -9.84 -7.07 2.87
C LYS A 99 -9.60 -6.53 4.27
N SER A 100 -10.26 -5.44 4.61
CA SER A 100 -10.29 -4.98 6.00
C SER A 100 -11.07 -5.95 6.87
N VAL A 101 -10.99 -5.77 8.19
CA VAL A 101 -11.81 -6.53 9.16
C VAL A 101 -13.31 -6.41 8.90
N SER A 102 -13.76 -5.28 8.36
CA SER A 102 -15.16 -5.10 7.94
C SER A 102 -15.50 -5.77 6.61
N GLY A 103 -14.58 -6.55 6.04
CA GLY A 103 -14.71 -7.19 4.73
C GLY A 103 -14.57 -6.24 3.54
N ALA A 104 -14.26 -4.96 3.79
CA ALA A 104 -14.20 -3.96 2.73
C ALA A 104 -12.92 -4.12 1.91
N PRO A 105 -12.99 -3.98 0.57
CA PRO A 105 -11.82 -4.09 -0.29
C PRO A 105 -10.87 -2.93 -0.01
N CYS A 106 -9.61 -3.26 0.17
CA CYS A 106 -8.53 -2.32 0.41
C CYS A 106 -7.34 -2.64 -0.50
N ALA A 107 -6.55 -1.61 -0.80
CA ALA A 107 -5.33 -1.78 -1.56
C ALA A 107 -4.21 -0.89 -1.02
N ILE A 108 -2.98 -1.41 -1.02
CA ILE A 108 -1.77 -0.61 -0.88
C ILE A 108 -1.16 -0.46 -2.26
N VAL A 109 -0.94 0.77 -2.70
CA VAL A 109 -0.37 1.07 -4.01
C VAL A 109 0.96 1.75 -3.81
N VAL A 110 1.99 1.29 -4.49
CA VAL A 110 3.33 1.88 -4.43
C VAL A 110 3.84 2.21 -5.83
N LEU A 111 4.56 3.33 -5.93
CA LEU A 111 5.34 3.69 -7.11
C LEU A 111 6.82 3.60 -6.75
N SER A 112 7.62 3.07 -7.67
CA SER A 112 9.07 2.96 -7.54
C SER A 112 9.74 3.31 -8.86
N LYS A 113 10.84 4.05 -8.81
CA LYS A 113 11.76 4.28 -9.94
C LYS A 113 12.71 3.11 -10.19
N THR A 114 12.51 2.02 -9.44
CA THR A 114 13.26 0.78 -9.56
C THR A 114 12.31 -0.40 -9.57
N ARG A 115 12.85 -1.56 -9.95
CA ARG A 115 12.07 -2.80 -9.93
C ARG A 115 11.67 -3.12 -8.50
N ILE A 116 10.37 -3.33 -8.28
CA ILE A 116 9.88 -3.82 -6.99
C ILE A 116 10.40 -5.25 -6.81
N PRO A 117 11.21 -5.51 -5.77
CA PRO A 117 11.76 -6.85 -5.54
C PRO A 117 10.69 -7.81 -5.01
N PRO A 118 10.83 -9.13 -5.20
CA PRO A 118 9.91 -10.12 -4.62
C PRO A 118 9.79 -10.03 -3.09
N SER A 119 10.82 -9.51 -2.40
CA SER A 119 10.78 -9.27 -0.95
C SER A 119 9.77 -8.20 -0.51
N ALA A 120 9.25 -7.40 -1.44
CA ALA A 120 8.23 -6.38 -1.17
C ALA A 120 6.92 -6.96 -0.64
N ASP A 121 6.60 -8.23 -0.91
CA ASP A 121 5.41 -8.89 -0.37
C ASP A 121 5.35 -8.86 1.16
N LYS A 122 6.50 -9.04 1.83
CA LYS A 122 6.58 -8.94 3.31
C LYS A 122 6.29 -7.52 3.79
N ILE A 123 6.64 -6.52 2.99
CA ILE A 123 6.43 -5.11 3.30
C ILE A 123 4.94 -4.81 3.15
N PHE A 124 4.33 -5.20 2.03
CA PHE A 124 2.89 -5.05 1.80
C PHE A 124 2.05 -5.71 2.90
N ALA A 125 2.35 -6.97 3.25
CA ALA A 125 1.63 -7.68 4.31
C ALA A 125 1.78 -6.98 5.68
N ARG A 126 2.98 -6.47 6.00
CA ARG A 126 3.21 -5.69 7.22
C ARG A 126 2.45 -4.37 7.20
N THR A 127 2.42 -3.68 6.07
CA THR A 127 1.66 -2.44 5.90
C THR A 127 0.17 -2.69 6.05
N ALA A 128 -0.38 -3.76 5.47
CA ALA A 128 -1.80 -4.11 5.60
C ALA A 128 -2.16 -4.43 7.06
N THR A 129 -1.31 -5.20 7.75
CA THR A 129 -1.48 -5.49 9.18
C THR A 129 -1.43 -4.22 10.03
N GLY A 130 -0.50 -3.30 9.72
CA GLY A 130 -0.39 -2.00 10.38
C GLY A 130 -1.61 -1.12 10.17
N TYR A 131 -2.16 -1.09 8.96
CA TYR A 131 -3.41 -0.39 8.64
C TYR A 131 -4.56 -0.91 9.50
N GLU A 132 -4.78 -2.23 9.53
CA GLU A 132 -5.86 -2.83 10.32
C GLU A 132 -5.70 -2.52 11.82
N ARG A 133 -4.46 -2.56 12.33
CA ARG A 133 -4.19 -2.19 13.72
C ARG A 133 -4.62 -0.76 14.02
N ILE A 134 -4.21 0.20 13.18
CA ILE A 134 -4.54 1.62 13.36
C ILE A 134 -6.05 1.84 13.33
N MET A 135 -6.75 1.21 12.36
CA MET A 135 -8.20 1.36 12.23
C MET A 135 -8.95 0.81 13.45
N ARG A 136 -8.47 -0.26 14.08
CA ARG A 136 -9.06 -0.79 15.32
C ARG A 136 -8.81 0.11 16.52
N THR A 137 -7.61 0.66 16.68
CA THR A 137 -7.21 1.37 17.93
C THR A 137 -7.72 2.81 18.02
N THR A 138 -8.10 3.44 16.91
CA THR A 138 -8.55 4.84 16.90
C THR A 138 -10.08 4.97 16.80
N SER A 139 -10.83 3.91 17.08
CA SER A 139 -12.32 3.89 17.02
C SER A 139 -13.00 4.25 18.35
N THR A 140 -12.22 4.77 19.31
CA THR A 140 -12.66 5.28 20.62
C THR A 140 -12.29 6.74 20.75
#